data_AF-X1MBG5-F1
#
_entry.id   AF-X1MBG5-F1
#
_cell.length_a   1.000
_cell.length_b   1.000
_cell.length_c   1.000
_cell.angle_alpha   90.00
_cell.angle_beta   90.00
_cell.angle_gamma   90.00
#
_symmetry.space_group_name_H-M   'P 1'
#
loop_
_entity.id
_entity.type
_entity.pdbx_description
1 polymer ?
#
loop_
_entity_poly.entity_id
_entity_poly.type
_entity_poly.pdbx_seq_one_letter_code
_entity_poly.pdbx_strand_id
1 'polypeptide(L)'
;KEIGVAKALWMLDSPVSNSGRLKTLMGELARKSGWNWEIELLLSPDAELKKTDAVVASSDSVVLDACKRWSNLATEIIKHKLPSVRVIDLSGPD
;
A
#
# COMPACT_ATOMS: atom_id res chain seq x y z
N LYS A 1 -14.63 -3.28 0.07
CA LYS A 1 -16.11 -3.31 0.06
C LYS A 1 -16.70 -1.94 -0.29
N GLU A 2 -16.32 -0.85 0.37
CA GLU A 2 -16.85 0.49 0.04
C GLU A 2 -16.37 1.03 -1.31
N ILE A 3 -15.08 0.89 -1.62
CA ILE A 3 -14.46 1.36 -2.87
C ILE A 3 -14.34 0.28 -3.95
N GLY A 4 -15.07 -0.83 -3.83
CA GLY A 4 -15.14 -1.86 -4.88
C GLY A 4 -13.86 -2.64 -5.21
N VAL A 5 -12.78 -2.53 -4.43
CA VAL A 5 -11.54 -3.28 -4.67
C VAL A 5 -11.80 -4.79 -4.56
N ALA A 6 -11.60 -5.51 -5.67
CA ALA A 6 -11.83 -6.96 -5.77
C ALA A 6 -10.70 -7.80 -5.16
N LYS A 7 -9.47 -7.30 -5.20
CA LYS A 7 -8.25 -7.96 -4.71
C LYS A 7 -7.20 -6.92 -4.34
N ALA A 8 -6.41 -7.19 -3.31
CA ALA A 8 -5.21 -6.41 -3.00
C ALA A 8 -3.98 -7.31 -3.01
N LEU A 9 -2.89 -6.84 -3.62
CA LEU A 9 -1.59 -7.50 -3.60
C LEU A 9 -0.63 -6.64 -2.77
N TRP A 10 -0.10 -7.22 -1.69
CA TRP A 10 0.88 -6.60 -0.82
C TRP A 10 2.26 -7.16 -1.15
N MET A 11 3.19 -6.28 -1.52
CA MET A 11 4.58 -6.65 -1.81
C MET A 11 5.46 -6.14 -0.67
N LEU A 12 6.21 -7.02 -0.02
CA LEU A 12 7.12 -6.69 1.07
C LEU A 12 8.55 -7.10 0.71
N ASP A 13 9.53 -6.36 1.21
CA ASP A 13 10.95 -6.70 1.03
C ASP A 13 11.32 -8.00 1.74
N SER A 14 11.76 -8.99 0.97
CA SER A 14 12.23 -10.27 1.50
C SER A 14 13.50 -10.18 2.36
N PRO A 15 14.47 -9.27 2.11
CA PRO A 15 15.68 -9.19 2.93
C PRO A 15 15.47 -8.52 4.29
N VAL A 16 14.30 -7.93 4.54
CA VAL A 16 13.98 -7.29 5.81
C VAL A 16 13.55 -8.36 6.82
N SER A 17 14.30 -8.48 7.91
CA SER A 17 14.21 -9.60 8.88
C SER A 17 12.79 -9.86 9.42
N ASN A 18 11.97 -8.84 9.56
CA ASN A 18 10.62 -8.96 10.10
C ASN A 18 9.52 -9.15 9.03
N SER A 19 9.84 -9.07 7.74
CA SER A 19 8.84 -9.17 6.66
C SER A 19 8.15 -10.51 6.60
N GLY A 20 8.88 -11.60 6.86
CA GLY A 20 8.27 -12.94 6.94
C GLY A 20 7.20 -13.04 8.02
N ARG A 21 7.47 -12.53 9.21
CA ARG A 21 6.49 -12.48 10.32
C ARG A 21 5.31 -11.58 9.97
N LEU A 22 5.57 -10.42 9.37
CA LEU A 22 4.53 -9.48 8.95
C LEU A 22 3.59 -10.11 7.92
N LYS A 23 4.13 -10.80 6.90
CA LYS A 23 3.34 -11.55 5.92
C LYS A 23 2.39 -12.54 6.58
N THR A 24 2.87 -13.32 7.56
CA THR A 24 2.03 -14.26 8.30
C THR A 24 0.88 -13.56 9.03
N LEU A 25 1.18 -12.48 9.77
CA LEU A 25 0.17 -11.71 10.51
C LEU A 25 -0.88 -11.10 9.58
N MET A 26 -0.45 -10.51 8.46
CA MET A 26 -1.35 -9.94 7.46
C MET A 26 -2.23 -11.01 6.81
N GLY A 27 -1.67 -12.17 6.48
CA GLY A 27 -2.42 -13.28 5.89
C GLY A 27 -3.47 -13.86 6.83
N GLU A 28 -3.13 -14.01 8.12
CA GLU A 28 -4.08 -14.42 9.13
C GLU A 28 -5.22 -13.42 9.31
N LEU A 29 -4.90 -12.13 9.33
CA LEU A 29 -5.89 -11.05 9.40
C LEU A 29 -6.82 -11.09 8.18
N ALA A 30 -6.26 -11.14 6.97
CA ALA A 30 -7.04 -11.21 5.74
C ALA A 30 -7.99 -12.41 5.72
N ARG A 31 -7.49 -13.60 6.11
CA ARG A 31 -8.32 -14.81 6.19
C ARG A 31 -9.46 -14.68 7.21
N LYS A 32 -9.17 -14.18 8.42
CA LYS A 32 -10.19 -13.95 9.46
C LYS A 32 -11.26 -12.94 9.02
N SER A 33 -10.87 -11.95 8.24
CA SER A 33 -11.77 -10.91 7.73
C SER A 33 -12.41 -11.23 6.37
N GLY A 34 -12.07 -12.38 5.75
CA GLY A 34 -12.55 -12.77 4.42
C GLY A 34 -12.10 -11.81 3.30
N TRP A 35 -10.92 -11.19 3.45
CA TRP A 35 -10.35 -10.30 2.45
C TRP A 35 -9.56 -11.07 1.41
N ASN A 36 -9.75 -10.71 0.13
CA ASN A 36 -9.00 -11.26 -0.98
C ASN A 36 -7.63 -10.56 -1.09
N TRP A 37 -6.75 -10.83 -0.13
CA TRP A 37 -5.39 -10.30 -0.10
C TRP A 37 -4.40 -11.39 -0.50
N GLU A 38 -3.47 -11.04 -1.37
CA GLU A 38 -2.24 -11.79 -1.60
C GLU A 38 -1.08 -10.99 -1.02
N ILE A 39 -0.12 -11.70 -0.42
CA ILE A 39 1.04 -11.07 0.22
C ILE A 39 2.29 -11.81 -0.23
N GLU A 40 3.22 -11.08 -0.84
CA GLU A 40 4.45 -11.59 -1.44
C GLU A 40 5.68 -10.99 -0.76
N LEU A 41 6.74 -11.80 -0.69
CA LEU A 41 8.07 -11.34 -0.31
C LEU A 41 8.92 -11.30 -1.57
N LEU A 42 9.42 -10.13 -1.92
CA LEU A 42 10.17 -9.91 -3.16
C LEU A 42 11.55 -9.34 -2.82
N LEU A 43 12.54 -9.62 -3.67
CA LEU A 43 13.86 -9.00 -3.53
C LEU A 43 13.81 -7.49 -3.79
N SER A 44 12.90 -7.05 -4.66
CA SER A 44 12.63 -5.64 -4.92
C SER A 44 11.16 -5.44 -5.29
N PRO A 45 10.29 -5.09 -4.31
CA PRO A 45 8.93 -4.64 -4.56
C PRO A 45 8.88 -3.47 -5.54
N ASP A 46 9.78 -2.49 -5.38
CA ASP A 46 9.84 -1.29 -6.22
C ASP A 46 9.95 -1.61 -7.71
N ALA A 47 10.79 -2.58 -8.07
CA ALA A 47 10.97 -2.98 -9.46
C ALA A 47 9.68 -3.55 -10.06
N GLU A 48 8.89 -4.28 -9.27
CA GLU A 48 7.63 -4.87 -9.71
C GLU A 48 6.48 -3.85 -9.72
N LEU A 49 6.43 -2.96 -8.71
CA LEU A 49 5.47 -1.85 -8.65
C LEU A 49 5.61 -0.87 -9.81
N LYS A 50 6.82 -0.67 -10.35
CA LYS A 50 7.04 0.19 -11.53
C LYS A 50 6.54 -0.44 -12.84
N LYS A 51 6.47 -1.77 -12.92
CA LYS A 51 6.12 -2.49 -14.16
C LYS A 51 4.62 -2.82 -14.25
N THR A 52 3.97 -3.02 -13.10
CA THR A 52 2.59 -3.49 -13.03
C THR A 52 1.61 -2.54 -13.71
N ASP A 53 0.55 -3.11 -14.28
CA ASP A 53 -0.61 -2.36 -14.76
C ASP A 53 -1.64 -2.10 -13.64
N ALA A 54 -1.50 -2.71 -12.47
CA ALA A 54 -2.41 -2.46 -11.34
C ALA A 54 -2.30 -1.01 -10.84
N VAL A 55 -3.33 -0.56 -10.12
CA VAL A 55 -3.24 0.72 -9.39
C VAL A 55 -2.34 0.54 -8.19
N VAL A 56 -1.24 1.28 -8.14
CA VAL A 56 -0.25 1.24 -7.05
C VAL A 56 -0.68 2.13 -5.90
N ALA A 57 -0.41 1.72 -4.67
CA ALA A 57 -0.46 2.57 -3.49
C ALA A 57 0.91 2.51 -2.81
N SER A 58 1.62 3.64 -2.78
CA SER A 58 2.94 3.79 -2.16
C SER A 58 3.12 5.22 -1.64
N SER A 59 4.10 5.42 -0.77
CA SER A 59 4.58 6.74 -0.34
C SER A 59 5.98 7.05 -0.85
N ASP A 60 6.62 6.11 -1.56
CA ASP A 60 7.95 6.30 -2.14
C ASP A 60 7.84 7.06 -3.46
N SER A 61 8.43 8.25 -3.55
CA SER A 61 8.35 9.10 -4.74
C SER A 61 8.92 8.44 -5.99
N VAL A 62 10.02 7.68 -5.86
CA VAL A 62 10.65 7.01 -7.00
C VAL A 62 9.74 5.93 -7.59
N VAL A 63 8.94 5.25 -6.75
CA VAL A 63 7.90 4.32 -7.24
C VAL A 63 6.74 5.09 -7.87
N LEU A 64 6.25 6.13 -7.20
CA LEU A 64 5.09 6.91 -7.68
C LEU A 64 5.37 7.59 -9.02
N ASP A 65 6.57 8.11 -9.24
CA ASP A 65 6.99 8.79 -10.46
C ASP A 65 7.10 7.84 -11.66
N ALA A 66 7.37 6.56 -11.41
CA ALA A 66 7.66 5.58 -12.45
C ALA A 66 6.51 4.59 -12.73
N CYS A 67 5.55 4.45 -11.80
CA CYS A 67 4.42 3.55 -12.00
C CYS A 67 3.38 4.13 -12.97
N LYS A 68 2.64 3.25 -13.66
CA LYS A 68 1.67 3.67 -14.69
C LYS A 68 0.46 4.39 -14.10
N ARG A 69 -0.01 3.93 -12.93
CA ARG A 69 -1.21 4.43 -12.25
C ARG A 69 -1.05 4.23 -10.75
N TRP A 70 -1.39 5.23 -9.97
CA TRP A 70 -1.38 5.12 -8.51
C TRP A 70 -2.54 5.88 -7.86
N SER A 71 -2.79 5.54 -6.61
CA SER A 71 -3.74 6.22 -5.75
C SER A 71 -3.09 6.58 -4.42
N ASN A 72 -3.38 7.79 -3.92
CA ASN A 72 -2.93 8.23 -2.61
C ASN A 72 -3.81 7.64 -1.51
N LEU A 73 -3.64 6.35 -1.22
CA LEU A 73 -4.46 5.62 -0.26
C LEU A 73 -4.46 6.27 1.13
N ALA A 74 -3.33 6.80 1.58
CA ALA A 74 -3.22 7.47 2.88
C ALA A 74 -4.12 8.72 2.95
N THR A 75 -4.10 9.55 1.90
CA THR A 75 -4.95 10.75 1.81
C THR A 75 -6.43 10.39 1.80
N GLU A 76 -6.81 9.34 1.05
CA GLU A 76 -8.20 8.87 0.99
C GLU A 76 -8.69 8.36 2.36
N ILE A 77 -7.86 7.60 3.07
CA ILE A 77 -8.18 7.14 4.43
C ILE A 77 -8.34 8.34 5.38
N ILE A 78 -7.42 9.29 5.35
CA ILE A 78 -7.48 10.47 6.21
C ILE A 78 -8.78 11.25 5.97
N LYS A 79 -9.06 11.60 4.71
CA LYS A 79 -10.25 12.39 4.33
C LYS A 79 -11.55 11.71 4.71
N HIS A 80 -11.66 10.39 4.50
CA HIS A 80 -12.95 9.70 4.63
C HIS A 80 -13.16 8.95 5.94
N LYS A 81 -12.08 8.60 6.66
CA LYS A 81 -12.16 7.80 7.89
C LYS A 81 -11.66 8.54 9.12
N LEU A 82 -10.91 9.62 8.96
CA LEU A 82 -10.32 10.38 10.05
C LEU A 82 -10.62 11.89 9.95
N PRO A 83 -11.91 12.30 9.93
CA PRO A 83 -12.30 13.68 9.66
C PRO A 83 -11.79 14.69 10.71
N SER A 84 -11.44 14.22 11.91
CA SER A 84 -10.93 15.06 13.02
C SER A 84 -9.43 14.92 13.25
N VAL A 85 -8.67 14.33 12.33
CA VAL A 85 -7.22 14.20 12.49
C VAL A 85 -6.53 15.55 12.29
N ARG A 86 -5.52 15.82 13.11
CA ARG A 86 -4.65 16.98 12.91
C ARG A 86 -3.67 16.66 11.77
N VAL A 87 -3.82 17.34 10.64
CA VAL A 87 -2.84 17.34 9.55
C VAL A 87 -1.91 18.53 9.75
N ILE A 88 -0.60 18.28 9.76
CA ILE A 88 0.41 19.34 9.76
C ILE A 88 0.84 19.49 8.30
N ASP A 89 0.59 20.67 7.74
CA ASP A 89 1.07 20.99 6.41
C ASP A 89 2.55 21.37 6.47
N LEU A 90 3.36 20.68 5.68
CA LEU A 90 4.80 20.91 5.56
C LEU A 90 5.15 21.49 4.18
N SER A 91 4.16 21.83 3.34
CA SER A 91 4.43 22.56 2.11
C SER A 91 5.08 23.89 2.45
N GLY A 92 6.14 24.26 1.72
CA GLY A 92 6.73 25.59 1.82
C GLY A 92 5.75 26.67 1.37
N PRO A 93 6.06 27.96 1.60
CA PRO A 93 5.34 29.04 0.94
C PRO A 93 5.44 28.88 -0.58
N ASP A 94 4.32 29.16 -1.27
CA ASP A 94 4.22 29.18 -2.74
C ASP A 94 5.22 30.14 -3.40
#